data_AF-A0A7E4W633-F1
#
_entry.id   AF-A0A7E4W633-F1
#
_cell.length_a   1.000
_cell.length_b   1.000
_cell.length_c   1.000
_cell.angle_alpha   90.00
_cell.angle_beta   90.00
_cell.angle_gamma   90.00
#
_symmetry.space_group_name_H-M   'P 1'
#
loop_
_entity.id
_entity.type
_entity.pdbx_description
1 polymer ?
#
loop_
_entity_poly.entity_id
_entity_poly.type
_entity_poly.pdbx_seq_one_letter_code
_entity_poly.pdbx_strand_id
1 'polypeptide(L)'
;MRNFLPFLTGADDRTVRAFHDVLNDDDVPSEGRRQELIHVLAVSYLNAEQLEHFNAWSTSRRKKLRAREEQLKGLSFGARDALKKLVLADEVSRDTLVSNFPTDVRRELRRFALRRKAARS
;
A
#
# COMPACT_ATOMS: atom_id res chain seq x y z
N MET A 1 2.09 -21.79 4.73
CA MET A 1 2.00 -20.32 4.77
C MET A 1 0.96 -19.94 5.81
N ARG A 2 1.28 -19.06 6.77
CA ARG A 2 0.28 -18.58 7.75
C ARG A 2 -0.60 -17.54 7.03
N ASN A 3 -1.86 -17.86 6.78
CA ASN A 3 -2.77 -16.95 6.06
C ASN A 3 -3.18 -15.79 6.97
N PHE A 4 -2.76 -14.58 6.61
CA PHE A 4 -3.14 -13.33 7.30
C PHE A 4 -4.40 -12.66 6.73
N LEU A 5 -5.02 -13.27 5.70
CA LEU A 5 -6.20 -12.72 5.03
C LEU A 5 -7.47 -13.43 5.53
N PRO A 6 -8.38 -12.72 6.20
CA PRO A 6 -9.53 -13.35 6.87
C PRO A 6 -10.47 -14.08 5.89
N PHE A 7 -10.58 -13.58 4.65
CA PHE A 7 -11.42 -14.17 3.60
C PHE A 7 -10.84 -15.42 2.93
N LEU A 8 -9.61 -15.81 3.26
CA LEU A 8 -8.98 -17.05 2.79
C LEU A 8 -9.03 -18.17 3.83
N THR A 9 -9.74 -17.96 4.94
CA THR A 9 -9.94 -19.00 5.95
C THR A 9 -10.71 -20.16 5.32
N GLY A 10 -10.15 -21.37 5.42
CA GLY A 10 -10.75 -22.58 4.85
C GLY A 10 -10.66 -22.70 3.32
N ALA A 11 -10.02 -21.76 2.62
CA ALA A 11 -9.76 -21.87 1.18
C ALA A 11 -8.70 -22.94 0.90
N ASP A 12 -8.81 -23.60 -0.26
CA ASP A 12 -7.81 -24.57 -0.71
C ASP A 12 -6.48 -23.90 -1.09
N ASP A 13 -5.40 -24.69 -1.11
CA ASP A 13 -4.04 -24.19 -1.37
C ASP A 13 -3.90 -23.47 -2.70
N ARG A 14 -4.65 -23.87 -3.74
CA ARG A 14 -4.57 -23.24 -5.06
C ARG A 14 -5.20 -21.85 -5.02
N THR A 15 -6.37 -21.73 -4.40
CA THR A 15 -7.02 -20.43 -4.16
C THR A 15 -6.09 -19.52 -3.36
N VAL A 16 -5.53 -20.02 -2.25
CA VAL A 16 -4.61 -19.24 -1.40
C VAL A 16 -3.40 -18.74 -2.21
N ARG A 17 -2.76 -19.60 -3.00
CA ARG A 17 -1.63 -19.22 -3.85
C ARG A 17 -2.00 -18.14 -4.85
N ALA A 18 -3.12 -18.29 -5.56
CA ALA A 18 -3.55 -17.31 -6.56
C ALA A 18 -3.69 -15.89 -5.98
N PHE A 19 -4.23 -15.76 -4.76
CA PHE A 19 -4.31 -14.47 -4.08
C PHE A 19 -2.94 -13.93 -3.64
N HIS A 20 -2.07 -14.79 -3.11
CA HIS A 20 -0.71 -14.38 -2.72
C HIS A 20 0.13 -13.95 -3.92
N ASP A 21 0.02 -14.66 -5.04
CA ASP A 21 0.75 -14.34 -6.26
C ASP A 21 0.40 -12.92 -6.72
N VAL A 22 -0.89 -12.60 -6.86
CA VAL A 22 -1.32 -11.24 -7.28
C VAL A 22 -0.95 -10.16 -6.24
N LEU A 23 -0.97 -10.49 -4.95
CA LEU A 23 -0.62 -9.53 -3.89
C LEU A 23 0.86 -9.16 -3.86
N ASN A 24 1.72 -10.11 -4.21
CA ASN A 24 3.18 -9.95 -4.18
C ASN A 24 3.78 -9.79 -5.58
N ASP A 25 2.95 -9.74 -6.63
CA ASP A 25 3.38 -9.51 -7.99
C ASP A 25 3.92 -8.06 -8.14
N ASP A 26 5.23 -7.97 -8.35
CA ASP A 26 5.97 -6.73 -8.58
C ASP A 26 5.79 -6.20 -10.01
N ASP A 27 5.34 -7.04 -10.95
CA ASP A 27 5.09 -6.66 -12.35
C ASP A 27 3.72 -5.97 -12.52
N VAL A 28 2.86 -5.98 -11.50
CA VAL A 28 1.57 -5.27 -11.54
C VAL A 28 1.81 -3.75 -11.47
N PRO A 29 1.49 -3.00 -12.55
CA PRO A 29 1.96 -1.62 -12.72
C PRO A 29 1.31 -0.60 -11.79
N SER A 30 0.17 -0.94 -11.16
CA SER A 30 -0.50 -0.07 -10.20
C SER A 30 -1.29 -0.83 -9.14
N GLU A 31 -1.44 -0.21 -7.97
CA GLU A 31 -2.29 -0.76 -6.90
C GLU A 31 -3.78 -0.85 -7.31
N GLY A 32 -4.24 0.04 -8.21
CA GLY A 32 -5.57 -0.05 -8.80
C GLY A 32 -5.75 -1.32 -9.63
N ARG A 33 -4.78 -1.63 -10.49
CA ARG A 33 -4.78 -2.86 -11.30
C ARG A 33 -4.70 -4.11 -10.41
N ARG A 34 -3.89 -4.06 -9.35
CA ARG A 34 -3.83 -5.14 -8.35
C ARG A 34 -5.19 -5.39 -7.70
N GLN A 35 -5.90 -4.33 -7.32
CA GLN A 35 -7.25 -4.45 -6.73
C GLN A 35 -8.26 -5.06 -7.70
N GLU A 36 -8.21 -4.71 -8.98
CA GLU A 36 -9.07 -5.32 -10.00
C GLU A 36 -8.81 -6.83 -10.12
N LEU A 37 -7.55 -7.24 -10.23
CA LEU A 37 -7.17 -8.66 -10.32
C LEU A 37 -7.61 -9.45 -9.08
N ILE A 38 -7.38 -8.90 -7.89
CA ILE A 38 -7.83 -9.49 -6.63
C ILE A 38 -9.37 -9.61 -6.59
N HIS A 39 -10.09 -8.62 -7.11
CA HIS A 39 -11.55 -8.66 -7.17
C HIS A 39 -12.05 -9.75 -8.12
N VAL A 40 -11.42 -9.90 -9.30
CA VAL A 40 -11.75 -10.99 -10.23
C VAL A 40 -11.51 -12.35 -9.57
N LEU A 41 -10.40 -12.53 -8.86
CA LEU A 41 -10.16 -13.76 -8.08
C LEU A 41 -11.23 -13.98 -7.01
N ALA A 42 -11.64 -12.93 -6.30
CA ALA A 42 -12.67 -13.00 -5.27
C ALA A 42 -14.00 -13.54 -5.80
N VAL A 43 -14.51 -12.97 -6.89
CA VAL A 43 -15.79 -13.40 -7.47
C VAL A 43 -15.69 -14.81 -8.09
N SER A 44 -14.49 -15.24 -8.48
CA SER A 44 -14.28 -16.54 -9.15
C SER A 44 -14.09 -17.71 -8.18
N TYR A 45 -13.38 -17.49 -7.06
CA TYR A 45 -12.91 -18.57 -6.18
C TYR A 45 -13.55 -18.58 -4.80
N LEU A 46 -14.13 -17.46 -4.34
CA LEU A 46 -14.65 -17.37 -2.98
C LEU A 46 -16.13 -17.75 -2.92
N ASN A 47 -16.50 -18.45 -1.86
CA ASN A 47 -17.90 -18.70 -1.52
C ASN A 47 -18.55 -17.45 -0.90
N ALA A 48 -19.86 -17.52 -0.62
CA ALA A 48 -20.62 -16.38 -0.09
C ALA A 48 -20.07 -15.83 1.23
N GLU A 49 -19.72 -16.69 2.18
CA GLU A 49 -19.17 -16.29 3.49
C GLU A 49 -17.79 -15.61 3.32
N GLN A 50 -16.92 -16.20 2.49
CA GLN A 50 -15.62 -15.63 2.18
C GLN A 50 -15.74 -14.29 1.43
N LEU A 51 -16.73 -14.13 0.56
CA LEU A 51 -17.00 -12.86 -0.13
C LEU A 51 -17.40 -11.74 0.85
N GLU A 52 -18.15 -12.03 1.90
CA GLU A 52 -18.47 -11.04 2.94
C GLU A 52 -17.20 -10.54 3.64
N HIS A 53 -16.33 -11.47 4.05
CA HIS A 53 -15.03 -11.13 4.64
C HIS A 53 -14.13 -10.37 3.65
N PHE A 54 -14.17 -10.74 2.37
CA PHE A 54 -13.42 -10.07 1.32
C PHE A 54 -13.91 -8.63 1.15
N ASN A 55 -15.22 -8.40 1.13
CA ASN A 55 -15.81 -7.08 0.98
C ASN A 55 -15.45 -6.15 2.15
N ALA A 56 -15.47 -6.67 3.38
CA ALA A 56 -15.04 -5.94 4.58
C ALA A 56 -13.55 -5.57 4.50
N TRP A 57 -12.70 -6.53 4.12
CA TRP A 57 -11.27 -6.31 3.92
C TRP A 57 -10.98 -5.30 2.80
N SER A 58 -11.62 -5.45 1.64
CA SER A 58 -11.44 -4.60 0.46
C SER A 58 -11.86 -3.16 0.74
N THR A 59 -12.96 -2.97 1.47
CA THR A 59 -13.42 -1.65 1.89
C THR A 59 -12.43 -1.00 2.87
N SER A 60 -11.92 -1.75 3.84
CA SER A 60 -10.89 -1.27 4.77
C SER A 60 -9.60 -0.91 4.05
N ARG A 61 -9.17 -1.70 3.06
CA ARG A 61 -7.99 -1.44 2.23
C ARG A 61 -8.16 -0.17 1.40
N ARG A 62 -9.31 0.00 0.72
CA ARG A 62 -9.63 1.22 -0.04
C ARG A 62 -9.62 2.46 0.85
N LYS A 63 -10.18 2.37 2.06
CA LYS A 63 -10.13 3.49 3.03
C LYS A 63 -8.70 3.86 3.41
N LYS A 64 -7.85 2.88 3.70
CA LYS A 64 -6.42 3.11 3.99
C LYS A 64 -5.68 3.72 2.80
N LEU A 65 -5.96 3.25 1.58
CA LEU A 65 -5.35 3.78 0.37
C LEU A 65 -5.74 5.25 0.15
N ARG A 66 -7.04 5.57 0.22
CA ARG A 66 -7.54 6.95 0.11
C ARG A 66 -6.94 7.86 1.18
N ALA A 67 -6.90 7.41 2.44
CA ALA A 67 -6.28 8.19 3.51
C ALA A 67 -4.79 8.45 3.23
N ARG A 68 -4.06 7.47 2.66
CA ARG A 68 -2.67 7.66 2.23
C ARG A 68 -2.57 8.63 1.07
N GLU A 69 -3.44 8.55 0.07
CA GLU A 69 -3.48 9.49 -1.06
C GLU A 69 -3.80 10.92 -0.61
N GLU A 70 -4.74 11.09 0.32
CA GLU A 70 -5.09 12.37 0.93
C GLU A 70 -3.91 12.96 1.70
N GLN A 71 -3.18 12.14 2.46
CA GLN A 71 -1.94 12.56 3.13
C GLN A 71 -0.90 13.04 2.10
N LEU A 72 -0.79 12.37 0.96
CA LEU A 72 0.17 12.69 -0.09
C LEU A 72 -0.27 13.83 -1.01
N LYS A 73 -1.58 14.17 -1.07
CA LYS A 73 -2.11 15.24 -1.94
C LYS A 73 -1.41 16.57 -1.71
N GLY A 74 -1.04 16.87 -0.46
CA GLY A 74 -0.33 18.10 -0.09
C GLY A 74 1.20 18.07 -0.27
N LEU A 75 1.73 17.07 -1.00
CA LEU A 75 3.13 17.01 -1.42
C LEU A 75 3.26 17.28 -2.93
N SER A 76 4.26 18.06 -3.32
CA SER A 76 4.71 18.21 -4.70
C SER A 76 5.18 16.88 -5.30
N PHE A 77 5.18 16.79 -6.63
CA PHE A 77 5.66 15.59 -7.33
C PHE A 77 7.09 15.21 -6.91
N GLY A 78 8.00 16.19 -6.82
CA GLY A 78 9.38 15.98 -6.38
C GLY A 78 9.47 15.48 -4.94
N ALA A 79 8.61 15.98 -4.04
CA ALA A 79 8.57 15.48 -2.67
C ALA A 79 7.97 14.06 -2.56
N ARG A 80 6.98 13.71 -3.39
CA ARG A 80 6.46 12.33 -3.44
C ARG A 80 7.50 11.34 -3.95
N ASP A 81 8.23 11.70 -5.00
CA ASP A 81 9.30 10.85 -5.54
C ASP A 81 10.46 10.67 -4.54
N ALA A 82 10.90 11.77 -3.91
CA ALA A 82 11.89 11.73 -2.84
C ALA A 82 11.42 10.86 -1.65
N LEU A 83 10.15 10.97 -1.26
CA LEU A 83 9.57 10.13 -0.20
C LEU A 83 9.58 8.64 -0.60
N LYS A 84 9.28 8.32 -1.87
CA LYS A 84 9.33 6.94 -2.38
C LYS A 84 10.76 6.39 -2.29
N LYS A 85 11.76 7.17 -2.72
CA LYS A 85 13.19 6.81 -2.62
C LYS A 85 13.62 6.58 -1.18
N LEU A 86 13.18 7.40 -0.24
CA LEU A 86 13.49 7.23 1.19
C LEU A 86 12.88 5.97 1.80
N VAL A 87 11.66 5.59 1.38
CA VAL A 87 11.01 4.37 1.86
C VAL A 87 11.74 3.12 1.37
N LEU A 88 12.28 3.16 0.15
CA LEU A 88 13.02 2.04 -0.46
C LEU A 88 14.49 1.99 -0.04
N ALA A 89 15.04 3.09 0.48
CA ALA A 89 16.43 3.16 0.90
C ALA A 89 16.65 2.54 2.30
N ASP A 90 17.77 1.84 2.44
CA ASP A 90 18.30 1.37 3.71
C ASP A 90 18.68 2.54 4.62
N GLU A 91 18.68 2.30 5.94
CA GLU A 91 18.87 3.34 6.96
C GLU A 91 20.14 4.16 6.76
N VAL A 92 21.24 3.50 6.38
CA VAL A 92 22.55 4.15 6.16
C VAL A 92 22.50 5.09 4.94
N SER A 93 21.74 4.74 3.90
CA SER A 93 21.64 5.53 2.67
C SER A 93 20.66 6.69 2.77
N ARG A 94 19.76 6.69 3.77
CA ARG A 94 18.73 7.72 3.93
C ARG A 94 19.33 9.10 4.19
N ASP A 95 20.33 9.21 5.06
CA ASP A 95 20.91 10.52 5.41
C ASP A 95 21.63 11.18 4.23
N THR A 96 22.33 10.37 3.43
CA THR A 96 22.96 10.81 2.18
C THR A 96 21.90 11.21 1.15
N LEU A 97 20.84 10.41 0.97
CA LEU A 97 19.73 10.71 0.07
C LEU A 97 18.99 12.00 0.45
N VAL A 98 18.70 12.20 1.73
CA VAL A 98 18.06 13.43 2.22
C VAL A 98 18.93 14.63 1.86
N SER A 99 20.23 14.55 2.09
CA SER A 99 21.17 15.65 1.81
C SER A 99 21.24 16.02 0.33
N ASN A 100 21.03 15.05 -0.56
CA ASN A 100 21.03 15.24 -2.01
C ASN A 100 19.72 15.82 -2.58
N PHE A 101 18.64 15.86 -1.79
CA PHE A 101 17.39 16.45 -2.28
C PHE A 101 17.42 17.98 -2.30
N PRO A 102 16.74 18.61 -3.27
CA PRO A 102 16.56 20.06 -3.30
C PRO A 102 16.04 20.60 -1.96
N THR A 103 16.48 21.80 -1.59
CA THR A 103 16.13 22.42 -0.30
C THR A 103 14.61 22.56 -0.10
N ASP A 104 13.87 22.85 -1.18
CA ASP A 104 12.41 22.96 -1.12
C ASP A 104 11.74 21.61 -0.86
N VAL A 105 12.23 20.55 -1.52
CA VAL A 105 11.77 19.17 -1.30
C VAL A 105 12.04 18.73 0.15
N ARG A 106 13.24 19.00 0.68
CA ARG A 106 13.57 18.70 2.10
C ARG A 106 12.64 19.43 3.06
N ARG A 107 12.37 20.71 2.82
CA ARG A 107 11.47 21.53 3.65
C ARG A 107 10.05 21.00 3.63
N GLU A 108 9.56 20.61 2.47
CA GLU A 108 8.24 20.04 2.28
C GLU A 108 8.09 18.68 2.99
N LEU A 109 9.08 17.79 2.83
CA LEU A 109 9.14 16.51 3.53
C LEU A 109 9.17 16.70 5.06
N ARG A 110 9.92 17.69 5.56
CA ARG A 110 9.96 18.03 7.00
C ARG A 110 8.60 18.50 7.51
N ARG A 111 7.91 19.38 6.77
CA ARG A 111 6.54 19.83 7.10
C ARG A 111 5.55 18.67 7.07
N PHE A 112 5.69 17.76 6.12
CA PHE A 112 4.88 16.54 6.03
C PHE A 112 5.12 15.62 7.23
N ALA A 113 6.37 15.38 7.62
CA ALA A 113 6.71 14.58 8.80
C ALA A 113 6.13 15.18 10.10
N LEU A 114 6.19 16.51 10.26
CA LEU A 114 5.59 17.22 11.40
C LEU A 114 4.05 17.08 11.42
N ARG A 115 3.37 17.30 10.29
CA ARG A 115 1.93 17.08 10.16
C ARG A 115 1.53 15.65 10.53
N ARG A 116 2.32 14.67 10.09
CA ARG A 116 2.08 13.24 10.41
C ARG A 116 2.30 12.92 11.88
N LYS A 117 3.29 13.55 12.53
CA LYS A 117 3.53 13.37 13.98
C LYS A 117 2.36 13.95 14.79
N ALA A 118 1.88 15.14 14.43
CA ALA A 118 0.75 15.78 15.10
C ALA A 118 -0.58 15.01 14.94
N ALA A 119 -0.82 14.37 13.79
CA ALA A 119 -2.01 13.56 13.57
C ALA A 119 -1.99 12.18 14.27
N ARG A 120 -0.87 11.81 14.91
CA ARG A 120 -0.70 10.56 15.67
C ARG A 120 -0.63 10.78 17.19
N SER A 121 -0.51 12.03 17.63
CA SER A 121 -0.61 12.47 19.02
C SER A 121 -2.06 12.67 19.42
#